data_AF-A0A2H0SLS4-F1
#
_entry.id   AF-A0A2H0SLS4-F1
#
_cell.length_a   1.000
_cell.length_b   1.000
_cell.length_c   1.000
_cell.angle_alpha   90.00
_cell.angle_beta   90.00
_cell.angle_gamma   90.00
#
_symmetry.space_group_name_H-M   'P 1'
#
loop_
_entity.id
_entity.type
_entity.pdbx_description
1 polymer ?
#
loop_
_entity_poly.entity_id
_entity_poly.type
_entity_poly.pdbx_seq_one_letter_code
_entity_poly.pdbx_strand_id
1 'polypeptide(L)'
;MLKTDITKLLKTTKPKVGDTLFIGIDGHGGAGKLTLADSLAKELSAEIIQTDDFASEDNPLEWWKLLAPTIFIPIQNGHTTLQYECSRWWENPDQKRKLVSKQVTPIMIIEGVSALRKEFRQYISLGIFVDTPLELCIKRGVQRDIA
;
A
#
# COMPACT_ATOMS: atom_id res chain seq x y z
N MET A 1 16.70 -7.07 -11.79
CA MET A 1 17.64 -6.54 -10.76
C MET A 1 17.37 -5.06 -10.63
N LEU A 2 16.78 -4.59 -9.52
CA LEU A 2 16.65 -3.16 -9.25
C LEU A 2 18.07 -2.57 -9.25
N LYS A 3 18.38 -1.67 -10.19
CA LYS A 3 19.72 -1.08 -10.36
C LYS A 3 20.13 -0.17 -9.18
N THR A 4 19.24 0.05 -8.22
CA THR A 4 19.45 0.87 -7.04
C THR A 4 19.28 0.01 -5.80
N ASP A 5 20.32 -0.03 -4.96
CA ASP A 5 20.28 -0.67 -3.66
C ASP A 5 19.37 0.13 -2.72
N ILE A 6 18.13 -0.35 -2.53
CA ILE A 6 17.12 0.31 -1.72
C ILE A 6 17.59 0.51 -0.27
N THR A 7 18.44 -0.38 0.24
CA THR A 7 18.98 -0.28 1.60
C THR A 7 19.84 0.97 1.77
N LYS A 8 20.56 1.39 0.72
CA LYS A 8 21.36 2.63 0.74
C LYS A 8 20.47 3.86 0.81
N LEU A 9 19.34 3.87 0.09
CA LEU A 9 18.37 4.97 0.16
C LEU A 9 17.75 5.05 1.56
N LEU A 10 17.35 3.91 2.12
CA LEU A 10 16.72 3.83 3.45
C LEU A 10 17.61 4.38 4.57
N LYS A 11 18.93 4.16 4.52
CA LYS A 11 19.89 4.71 5.51
C LYS A 11 19.84 6.24 5.63
N THR A 12 19.44 6.94 4.58
CA THR A 12 19.39 8.41 4.53
C THR A 12 17.98 8.97 4.55
N THR A 13 16.97 8.10 4.46
CA THR A 13 15.56 8.48 4.41
C THR A 13 15.04 8.71 5.83
N LYS A 14 14.34 9.81 6.04
CA LYS A 14 13.73 10.14 7.34
C LYS A 14 12.26 9.72 7.35
N PRO A 15 11.74 9.20 8.49
CA PRO A 15 10.32 8.98 8.65
C PRO A 15 9.55 10.31 8.57
N LYS A 16 8.32 10.25 8.08
CA LYS A 16 7.40 11.39 8.03
C LYS A 16 6.14 11.19 8.90
N VAL A 17 5.99 10.02 9.50
CA VAL A 17 4.81 9.60 10.26
C VAL A 17 5.27 9.05 11.60
N GLY A 18 5.41 9.91 12.61
CA GLY A 18 6.09 9.54 13.85
C GLY A 18 7.49 9.01 13.56
N ASP A 19 7.83 7.85 14.15
CA ASP A 19 9.08 7.13 13.91
C ASP A 19 8.99 6.12 12.76
N THR A 20 7.87 6.10 12.01
CA THR A 20 7.64 5.14 10.91
C THR A 20 7.98 5.73 9.55
N LEU A 21 8.80 5.01 8.79
CA LEU A 21 9.14 5.30 7.40
C LEU A 21 8.17 4.59 6.47
N PHE A 22 7.39 5.36 5.71
CA PHE A 22 6.48 4.80 4.71
C PHE A 22 7.11 4.71 3.33
N ILE A 23 7.11 3.51 2.74
CA ILE A 23 7.45 3.27 1.34
C ILE A 23 6.14 3.15 0.55
N GLY A 24 5.94 3.99 -0.47
CA GLY A 24 4.82 3.84 -1.40
C GLY A 24 5.24 3.05 -2.63
N ILE A 25 4.49 2.01 -2.99
CA ILE A 25 4.70 1.20 -4.20
C ILE A 25 3.47 1.33 -5.10
N ASP A 26 3.64 2.02 -6.23
CA ASP A 26 2.57 2.34 -7.19
C ASP A 26 2.90 1.79 -8.58
N GLY A 27 1.93 1.83 -9.50
CA GLY A 27 1.96 1.19 -10.81
C GLY A 27 0.61 0.59 -11.19
N HIS A 28 0.47 0.18 -12.45
CA HIS A 28 -0.80 -0.32 -12.98
C HIS A 28 -1.26 -1.65 -12.32
N GLY A 29 -2.55 -1.96 -12.39
CA GLY A 29 -3.05 -3.30 -12.06
C GLY A 29 -2.34 -4.37 -12.89
N GLY A 30 -1.87 -5.46 -12.27
CA GLY A 30 -1.07 -6.48 -12.97
C GLY A 30 0.42 -6.14 -13.17
N ALA A 31 0.90 -4.98 -12.69
CA ALA A 31 2.30 -4.57 -12.86
C ALA A 31 3.31 -5.38 -12.04
N GLY A 32 2.86 -6.15 -11.03
CA GLY A 32 3.73 -6.92 -10.12
C GLY A 32 4.11 -6.18 -8.84
N LYS A 33 3.38 -5.12 -8.49
CA LYS A 33 3.56 -4.33 -7.26
C LYS A 33 3.50 -5.17 -5.99
N LEU A 34 2.43 -5.96 -5.81
CA LEU A 34 2.28 -6.83 -4.64
C LEU A 34 3.46 -7.82 -4.50
N THR A 35 3.93 -8.41 -5.60
CA THR A 35 5.10 -9.29 -5.57
C THR A 35 6.36 -8.56 -5.10
N LEU A 36 6.57 -7.31 -5.55
CA LEU A 36 7.67 -6.47 -5.07
C LEU A 36 7.49 -6.10 -3.60
N ALA A 37 6.29 -5.72 -3.19
CA ALA A 37 5.96 -5.35 -1.82
C ALA A 37 6.20 -6.52 -0.86
N ASP A 38 5.76 -7.73 -1.21
CA ASP A 38 5.99 -8.94 -0.40
C ASP A 38 7.48 -9.26 -0.25
N SER A 39 8.25 -9.11 -1.33
CA SER A 39 9.71 -9.32 -1.28
C SER A 39 10.38 -8.32 -0.35
N LEU A 40 10.04 -7.02 -0.48
CA LEU A 40 10.60 -5.96 0.36
C LEU A 40 10.14 -6.06 1.80
N ALA A 41 8.88 -6.42 2.05
CA ALA A 41 8.32 -6.59 3.38
C ALA A 41 9.07 -7.68 4.17
N LYS A 42 9.38 -8.81 3.51
CA LYS A 42 10.18 -9.88 4.11
C LYS A 42 11.60 -9.42 4.42
N GLU A 43 12.25 -8.74 3.49
CA GLU A 43 13.63 -8.25 3.67
C GLU A 43 13.73 -7.20 4.79
N LEU A 44 12.74 -6.30 4.88
CA LEU A 44 12.73 -5.16 5.79
C LEU A 44 11.96 -5.41 7.09
N SER A 45 11.37 -6.59 7.26
CA SER A 45 10.43 -6.90 8.36
C SER A 45 9.31 -5.86 8.49
N ALA A 46 8.77 -5.43 7.34
CA ALA A 46 7.79 -4.36 7.24
C ALA A 46 6.36 -4.91 7.09
N GLU A 47 5.38 -4.19 7.63
CA GLU A 47 3.98 -4.46 7.37
C GLU A 47 3.49 -3.77 6.10
N ILE A 48 2.63 -4.46 5.34
CA ILE A 48 2.01 -3.95 4.11
C ILE A 48 0.57 -3.51 4.40
N ILE A 49 0.22 -2.32 3.91
CA ILE A 49 -1.13 -1.76 3.81
C ILE A 49 -1.52 -1.74 2.33
N GLN A 50 -2.60 -2.42 1.97
CA GLN A 50 -3.09 -2.46 0.59
C GLN A 50 -4.11 -1.33 0.39
N THR A 51 -4.01 -0.56 -0.69
CA THR A 51 -5.01 0.49 -0.99
C THR A 51 -6.40 -0.11 -1.24
N ASP A 52 -6.44 -1.35 -1.72
CA ASP A 52 -7.67 -2.08 -2.02
C ASP A 52 -8.48 -2.42 -0.75
N ASP A 53 -7.87 -2.33 0.44
CA ASP A 53 -8.61 -2.40 1.71
C ASP A 53 -9.49 -1.16 1.94
N PHE A 54 -9.25 -0.06 1.22
CA PHE A 54 -9.97 1.22 1.37
C PHE A 54 -10.79 1.62 0.15
N ALA A 55 -10.39 1.13 -1.03
CA ALA A 55 -11.09 1.36 -2.27
C ALA A 55 -12.27 0.38 -2.42
N SER A 56 -13.32 0.86 -3.10
CA SER A 56 -14.53 0.09 -3.39
C SER A 56 -15.21 0.66 -4.63
N GLU A 57 -16.24 -0.02 -5.13
CA GLU A 57 -17.04 0.43 -6.27
C GLU A 57 -17.76 1.75 -6.01
N ASP A 58 -18.25 1.95 -4.78
CA ASP A 58 -18.89 3.19 -4.31
C ASP A 58 -17.90 4.30 -3.93
N ASN A 59 -16.62 3.97 -3.76
CA ASN A 59 -15.55 4.92 -3.45
C ASN A 59 -14.26 4.68 -4.25
N PRO A 60 -14.30 4.77 -5.59
CA PRO A 60 -13.18 4.37 -6.44
C PRO A 60 -12.02 5.38 -6.43
N LEU A 61 -12.28 6.65 -6.09
CA LEU A 61 -11.30 7.74 -6.18
C LEU A 61 -10.93 8.35 -4.82
N GLU A 62 -11.89 8.44 -3.91
CA GLU A 62 -11.79 9.20 -2.66
C GLU A 62 -11.47 8.32 -1.44
N TRP A 63 -11.15 7.04 -1.66
CA TRP A 63 -10.72 6.08 -0.63
C TRP A 63 -9.53 6.55 0.21
N TRP A 64 -8.72 7.46 -0.31
CA TRP A 64 -7.61 8.07 0.43
C TRP A 64 -8.07 8.83 1.68
N LYS A 65 -9.31 9.36 1.66
CA LYS A 65 -9.95 10.01 2.81
C LYS A 65 -10.27 9.03 3.93
N LEU A 66 -10.34 7.73 3.63
CA LEU A 66 -10.45 6.67 4.62
C LEU A 66 -9.06 6.21 5.06
N LEU A 67 -8.15 5.94 4.12
CA LEU A 67 -6.81 5.43 4.45
C LEU A 67 -6.03 6.39 5.35
N ALA A 68 -5.98 7.67 5.01
CA ALA A 68 -5.14 8.63 5.74
C ALA A 68 -5.47 8.73 7.25
N PRO A 69 -6.73 8.97 7.66
CA PRO A 69 -7.10 8.99 9.08
C PRO A 69 -7.05 7.62 9.77
N THR A 70 -7.12 6.52 9.02
CA THR A 70 -7.04 5.16 9.58
C THR A 70 -5.60 4.70 9.81
N ILE A 71 -4.66 5.13 8.98
CA ILE A 71 -3.28 4.62 8.99
C ILE A 71 -2.30 5.68 9.50
N PHE A 72 -2.21 6.83 8.83
CA PHE A 72 -1.15 7.79 9.14
C PHE A 72 -1.40 8.53 10.45
N ILE A 73 -2.62 9.00 10.67
CA ILE A 73 -2.96 9.84 11.83
C ILE A 73 -2.76 9.08 13.15
N PRO A 74 -3.20 7.82 13.32
CA PRO A 74 -2.97 7.07 14.56
C PRO A 74 -1.48 6.84 14.83
N ILE A 75 -0.68 6.53 13.80
CA ILE A 75 0.77 6.35 13.94
C ILE A 75 1.44 7.67 14.35
N GLN A 76 1.03 8.80 13.76
CA GLN A 76 1.52 10.13 14.18
C GLN A 76 1.21 10.42 15.65
N ASN A 77 0.10 9.89 16.17
CA ASN A 77 -0.30 10.00 17.57
C ASN A 77 0.32 8.91 18.47
N GLY A 78 1.30 8.15 17.99
CA GLY A 78 2.06 7.18 18.79
C GLY A 78 1.40 5.80 18.93
N HIS A 79 0.38 5.47 18.13
CA HIS A 79 -0.20 4.13 18.15
C HIS A 79 0.81 3.10 17.63
N THR A 80 0.87 1.94 18.31
CA THR A 80 1.77 0.83 17.96
C THR A 80 1.04 -0.31 17.25
N THR A 81 -0.29 -0.22 17.14
CA THR A 81 -1.14 -1.17 16.43
C THR A 81 -2.22 -0.44 15.64
N LEU A 82 -2.67 -1.06 14.56
CA LEU A 82 -3.75 -0.57 13.70
C LEU A 82 -4.83 -1.64 13.61
N GLN A 83 -6.08 -1.20 13.65
CA GLN A 83 -7.25 -2.04 13.38
C GLN A 83 -8.20 -1.30 12.45
N TYR A 84 -8.60 -1.97 11.36
CA TYR A 84 -9.52 -1.40 10.38
C TYR A 84 -10.28 -2.48 9.63
N GLU A 85 -11.41 -2.10 9.06
CA GLU A 85 -12.22 -2.98 8.23
C GLU A 85 -11.89 -2.77 6.75
N CYS A 86 -11.72 -3.87 6.00
CA CYS A 86 -11.60 -3.80 4.55
C CYS A 86 -12.91 -3.30 3.93
N SER A 87 -12.77 -2.49 2.89
CA SER A 87 -13.84 -2.02 2.02
C SER A 87 -14.40 -3.19 1.20
N ARG A 88 -15.68 -3.11 0.85
CA ARG A 88 -16.32 -4.16 0.06
C ARG A 88 -16.13 -3.86 -1.42
N TRP A 89 -15.43 -4.75 -2.09
CA TRP A 89 -15.62 -4.90 -3.53
C TRP A 89 -16.87 -5.76 -3.70
N TRP A 90 -17.73 -5.45 -4.68
CA TRP A 90 -19.00 -6.13 -5.01
C TRP A 90 -20.09 -6.12 -3.90
N GLU A 91 -21.34 -5.83 -4.30
CA GLU A 91 -22.52 -5.81 -3.41
C GLU A 91 -22.92 -7.23 -2.99
N ASN A 92 -22.23 -7.80 -2.00
CA ASN A 92 -22.80 -8.88 -1.20
C ASN A 92 -23.17 -8.33 0.18
N PRO A 93 -24.47 -8.03 0.44
CA PRO A 93 -24.91 -7.46 1.72
C PRO A 93 -24.54 -8.33 2.92
N ASP A 94 -24.48 -9.66 2.74
CA ASP A 94 -24.23 -10.63 3.80
C ASP A 94 -22.74 -10.84 4.11
N GLN A 95 -21.83 -10.38 3.26
CA GLN A 95 -20.40 -10.58 3.48
C GLN A 95 -19.88 -9.61 4.55
N LYS A 96 -19.61 -10.10 5.76
CA LYS A 96 -18.96 -9.30 6.81
C LYS A 96 -17.64 -8.70 6.31
N ARG A 97 -17.40 -7.42 6.63
CA ARG A 97 -16.11 -6.78 6.33
C ARG A 97 -15.01 -7.52 7.09
N LYS A 98 -13.92 -7.79 6.38
CA LYS A 98 -12.74 -8.43 6.97
C LYS A 98 -12.10 -7.42 7.92
N LEU A 99 -11.96 -7.79 9.19
CA LEU A 99 -11.18 -7.02 10.14
C LEU A 99 -9.69 -7.32 9.94
N VAL A 100 -8.90 -6.26 9.78
CA VAL A 100 -7.44 -6.32 9.66
C VAL A 100 -6.84 -5.76 10.94
N SER A 101 -5.83 -6.47 11.45
CA SER A 101 -5.00 -6.03 12.57
C SER A 101 -3.54 -6.07 12.14
N LYS A 102 -2.81 -4.98 12.40
CA LYS A 102 -1.42 -4.80 11.98
C LYS A 102 -0.60 -4.18 13.12
N GLN A 103 0.62 -4.66 13.29
CA GLN A 103 1.60 -3.97 14.14
C GLN A 103 2.18 -2.77 13.37
N VAL A 104 2.43 -1.68 14.07
CA VAL A 104 3.21 -0.57 13.49
C VAL A 104 4.67 -0.96 13.56
N THR A 105 5.30 -1.03 12.40
CA THR A 105 6.70 -1.40 12.23
C THR A 105 7.52 -0.15 11.87
N PRO A 106 8.84 -0.11 12.15
CA PRO A 106 9.67 1.07 11.83
C PRO A 106 9.64 1.44 10.33
N ILE A 107 9.41 0.45 9.46
CA ILE A 107 9.17 0.64 8.04
C ILE A 107 7.81 0.00 7.72
N MET A 108 6.94 0.75 7.05
CA MET A 108 5.68 0.22 6.53
C MET A 108 5.57 0.50 5.03
N ILE A 109 4.87 -0.39 4.32
CA ILE A 109 4.69 -0.30 2.86
C ILE A 109 3.22 -0.01 2.57
N ILE A 110 2.94 0.99 1.73
CA ILE A 110 1.64 1.17 1.11
C ILE A 110 1.76 0.73 -0.34
N GLU A 111 0.97 -0.26 -0.72
CA GLU A 111 0.97 -0.81 -2.07
C GLU A 111 -0.41 -0.71 -2.70
N GLY A 112 -0.42 -0.35 -3.99
CA GLY A 112 -1.63 -0.36 -4.79
C GLY A 112 -1.67 0.75 -5.82
N VAL A 113 -2.74 0.79 -6.60
CA VAL A 113 -2.92 1.81 -7.64
C VAL A 113 -3.14 3.18 -6.97
N SER A 114 -2.38 4.18 -7.39
CA SER A 114 -2.39 5.52 -6.79
C SER A 114 -1.84 5.59 -5.35
N ALA A 115 -1.02 4.61 -4.94
CA ALA A 115 -0.29 4.66 -3.66
C ALA A 115 0.67 5.86 -3.55
N LEU A 116 1.09 6.46 -4.67
CA LEU A 116 1.92 7.67 -4.71
C LEU A 116 1.13 8.95 -5.03
N ARG A 117 -0.19 8.94 -4.82
CA ARG A 117 -1.05 10.11 -5.06
C ARG A 117 -0.61 11.34 -4.26
N LYS A 118 -0.98 12.52 -4.78
CA LYS A 118 -0.53 13.83 -4.26
C LYS A 118 -0.86 14.03 -2.78
N GLU A 119 -1.99 13.50 -2.32
CA GLU A 119 -2.49 13.63 -0.95
C GLU A 119 -1.58 12.91 0.07
N PHE A 120 -0.81 11.91 -0.38
CA PHE A 120 0.08 11.12 0.47
C PHE A 120 1.52 11.65 0.52
N ARG A 121 1.86 12.71 -0.25
CA ARG A 121 3.24 13.23 -0.32
C ARG A 121 3.85 13.62 1.04
N GLN A 122 3.01 14.07 1.97
CA GLN A 122 3.44 14.42 3.32
C GLN A 122 3.73 13.20 4.21
N TYR A 123 3.25 12.01 3.85
CA TYR A 123 3.41 10.79 4.63
C TYR A 123 4.43 9.83 4.01
N ILE A 124 4.52 9.77 2.67
CA ILE A 124 5.43 8.85 1.97
C ILE A 124 6.88 9.35 2.06
N SER A 125 7.74 8.51 2.63
CA SER A 125 9.17 8.79 2.83
C SER A 125 10.00 8.39 1.61
N LEU A 126 9.64 7.28 0.95
CA LEU A 126 10.26 6.79 -0.28
C LEU A 126 9.17 6.30 -1.25
N GLY A 127 9.26 6.65 -2.53
CA GLY A 127 8.33 6.18 -3.56
C GLY A 127 9.00 5.26 -4.58
N ILE A 128 8.31 4.20 -4.96
CA ILE A 128 8.70 3.25 -6.00
C ILE A 128 7.54 3.14 -6.99
N PHE A 129 7.84 3.32 -8.27
CA PHE A 129 6.87 3.12 -9.35
C PHE A 129 7.27 1.89 -10.17
N VAL A 130 6.36 0.92 -10.24
CA VAL A 130 6.54 -0.32 -11.00
C VAL A 130 6.03 -0.08 -12.41
N ASP A 131 6.96 0.28 -13.29
CA ASP A 131 6.69 0.55 -14.70
C ASP A 131 6.74 -0.75 -15.52
N THR A 132 5.58 -1.39 -15.67
CA THR A 132 5.39 -2.57 -16.51
C THR A 132 4.53 -2.18 -17.71
N PRO A 133 4.88 -2.57 -18.95
CA PRO A 133 4.09 -2.27 -20.14
C PRO A 133 2.60 -2.63 -19.96
N LEU A 134 1.71 -1.70 -20.33
CA LEU A 134 0.27 -1.82 -20.09
C LEU A 134 -0.32 -3.11 -20.68
N GLU A 135 0.10 -3.50 -21.88
CA GLU A 135 -0.35 -4.75 -22.52
C GLU A 135 -0.05 -5.98 -21.67
N LEU A 136 1.12 -6.01 -21.02
CA LEU A 136 1.51 -7.10 -20.14
C LEU A 136 0.73 -7.07 -18.83
N CYS A 137 0.49 -5.87 -18.28
CA CYS A 137 -0.37 -5.66 -17.11
C CYS A 137 -1.78 -6.21 -17.35
N ILE A 138 -2.40 -5.85 -18.48
CA ILE A 138 -3.74 -6.32 -18.87
C ILE A 138 -3.73 -7.85 -19.04
N LYS A 139 -2.75 -8.39 -19.78
CA LYS A 139 -2.64 -9.84 -19.99
C LYS A 139 -2.57 -10.60 -18.67
N ARG A 140 -1.78 -10.11 -17.70
CA ARG A 140 -1.67 -10.72 -16.37
C ARG A 140 -2.97 -10.62 -15.58
N GLY A 141 -3.67 -9.48 -15.64
CA GLY A 141 -4.97 -9.30 -14.99
C GLY A 141 -6.00 -10.30 -15.50
N VAL A 142 -6.15 -10.39 -16.82
CA VAL A 142 -7.06 -11.35 -17.46
C VAL A 142 -6.73 -12.80 -17.09
N GLN A 143 -5.44 -13.17 -17.10
CA GLN A 143 -5.01 -14.52 -16.72
C GLN A 143 -5.32 -14.87 -15.27
N ARG A 144 -5.25 -13.89 -14.36
CA ARG A 144 -5.58 -14.08 -12.94
C ARG A 144 -7.09 -14.21 -12.72
N ASP A 145 -7.89 -13.39 -13.40
CA ASP A 145 -9.31 -13.26 -13.12
C ASP A 145 -10.18 -14.33 -13.82
N ILE A 146 -9.62 -15.03 -14.81
CA ILE A 146 -10.26 -16.18 -15.49
C ILE A 146 -9.87 -17.53 -14.85
N ALA A 147 -8.79 -17.56 -14.06
CA ALA A 147 -8.31 -18.77 -13.37
C ALA A 147 -9.17 -19.09 -12.12
#